data_AF-A0A1X7KET4-F1
#
_entry.id   AF-A0A1X7KET4-F1
#
_cell.length_a   1.000
_cell.length_b   1.000
_cell.length_c   1.000
_cell.angle_alpha   90.00
_cell.angle_beta   90.00
_cell.angle_gamma   90.00
#
_symmetry.space_group_name_H-M   'P 1'
#
loop_
_entity.id
_entity.type
_entity.pdbx_description
1 polymer ?
#
loop_
_entity_poly.entity_id
_entity_poly.type
_entity_poly.pdbx_seq_one_letter_code
_entity_poly.pdbx_strand_id
1 'polypeptide(L)'
;MKQKFKNYTIQFIKEIIPVIAGILIALFIDNWNSQRKDKLYIDQVFSTIDSEIKESREDIMATIPQQESLIDSLDFYSTHKEVTIQDIVMRSKGIFIPRIRINAWKAVSGSKIDLIDYTRVASLSNIEELKGTLSDKTQFLMSFLYTNINATDHNTKQTLKMILLDILQTEKTIEQNIKLFEKENADQ
;
A
#
# COMPACT_ATOMS: atom_id res chain seq x y z
N MET A 1 17.51 23.52 -65.90
CA MET A 1 17.56 23.33 -64.42
C MET A 1 16.31 22.64 -63.85
N LYS A 2 15.07 23.05 -64.20
CA LYS A 2 13.83 22.42 -63.69
C LYS A 2 13.69 20.91 -63.93
N GLN A 3 14.15 20.39 -65.08
CA GLN A 3 13.94 18.99 -65.47
C GLN A 3 14.90 18.02 -64.77
N LYS A 4 16.16 18.42 -64.53
CA LYS A 4 17.12 17.64 -63.73
C LYS A 4 16.69 17.58 -62.27
N PHE A 5 16.20 18.69 -61.70
CA PHE A 5 15.69 18.72 -60.33
C PHE A 5 14.52 17.74 -60.15
N LYS A 6 13.53 17.74 -61.07
CA LYS A 6 12.38 16.83 -61.05
C LYS A 6 12.79 15.35 -61.07
N ASN A 7 13.79 14.97 -61.89
CA ASN A 7 14.27 13.59 -61.94
C ASN A 7 14.98 13.16 -60.65
N TYR A 8 15.78 14.05 -60.05
CA TYR A 8 16.39 13.80 -58.73
C TYR A 8 15.34 13.67 -57.62
N THR A 9 14.30 14.51 -57.60
CA THR A 9 13.22 14.41 -56.59
C THR A 9 12.45 13.10 -56.74
N ILE A 10 12.19 12.64 -57.97
CA ILE A 10 11.49 11.38 -58.23
C ILE A 10 12.34 10.17 -57.80
N GLN A 11 13.64 10.17 -58.09
CA GLN A 11 14.54 9.12 -57.62
C GLN A 11 14.65 9.09 -56.10
N PHE A 12 14.82 10.25 -55.46
CA PHE A 12 14.85 10.38 -54.01
C PHE A 12 13.57 9.86 -53.35
N ILE A 13 12.40 10.25 -53.87
CA ILE A 13 11.10 9.76 -53.38
C ILE A 13 11.00 8.23 -53.55
N LYS A 14 11.50 7.68 -54.64
CA LYS A 14 11.40 6.25 -54.94
C LYS A 14 12.32 5.38 -54.08
N GLU A 15 13.45 5.91 -53.60
CA GLU A 15 14.43 5.15 -52.80
C GLU A 15 14.34 5.45 -51.30
N ILE A 16 14.19 6.72 -50.91
CA ILE A 16 14.24 7.13 -49.50
C ILE A 16 12.89 6.95 -48.80
N ILE A 17 11.76 7.25 -49.47
CA ILE A 17 10.44 7.10 -48.83
C ILE A 17 10.15 5.65 -48.43
N PRO A 18 10.41 4.61 -49.26
CA PRO A 18 10.18 3.23 -48.84
C PRO A 18 11.05 2.81 -47.65
N VAL A 19 12.31 3.27 -47.58
CA VAL A 19 13.20 2.98 -46.45
C VAL A 19 12.69 3.65 -45.17
N ILE A 20 12.34 4.94 -45.24
CA ILE A 20 11.78 5.66 -44.09
C ILE A 20 10.44 5.04 -43.68
N ALA A 21 9.57 4.71 -44.62
CA ALA A 21 8.30 4.04 -44.35
C ALA A 21 8.50 2.68 -43.67
N GLY A 22 9.48 1.89 -44.10
CA GLY A 22 9.83 0.62 -43.46
C GLY A 22 10.27 0.80 -42.00
N ILE A 23 11.14 1.78 -41.73
CA ILE A 23 11.58 2.11 -40.36
C ILE A 23 10.41 2.60 -39.50
N LEU A 24 9.57 3.49 -40.03
CA LEU A 24 8.40 4.01 -39.30
C LEU A 24 7.38 2.91 -38.99
N ILE A 25 7.12 2.00 -39.92
CA ILE A 25 6.22 0.85 -39.69
C ILE A 25 6.81 -0.07 -38.62
N ALA A 26 8.12 -0.35 -38.68
CA ALA A 26 8.77 -1.17 -37.66
C ALA A 26 8.66 -0.54 -36.26
N LEU A 27 8.96 0.76 -36.14
CA LEU A 27 8.81 1.52 -34.89
C LEU A 27 7.35 1.56 -34.42
N PHE A 28 6.40 1.70 -35.34
CA PHE A 28 4.97 1.72 -35.01
C PHE A 28 4.50 0.38 -34.44
N ILE A 29 4.88 -0.73 -35.08
CA ILE A 29 4.54 -2.09 -34.61
C ILE A 29 5.18 -2.36 -33.25
N ASP A 30 6.45 -1.98 -33.07
CA ASP A 30 7.17 -2.17 -31.81
C ASP A 30 6.53 -1.37 -30.68
N ASN A 31 6.23 -0.08 -30.91
CA ASN A 31 5.56 0.77 -29.93
C ASN A 31 4.16 0.25 -29.56
N TRP A 32 3.37 -0.20 -30.54
CA TRP A 32 2.05 -0.80 -30.29
C TRP A 32 2.14 -2.09 -29.45
N ASN A 33 3.11 -2.95 -29.75
CA ASN A 33 3.35 -4.17 -28.98
C ASN A 33 3.83 -3.87 -27.56
N SER A 34 4.69 -2.87 -27.37
CA SER A 34 5.13 -2.42 -26.04
C SER A 34 3.95 -1.92 -25.22
N GLN A 35 3.12 -1.02 -25.76
CA GLN A 35 1.94 -0.50 -25.07
C GLN A 35 0.97 -1.61 -24.65
N ARG A 36 0.79 -2.64 -25.50
CA ARG A 36 -0.05 -3.79 -25.15
C ARG A 36 0.52 -4.59 -23.98
N LYS A 37 1.84 -4.84 -23.97
CA LYS A 37 2.51 -5.56 -22.87
C LYS A 37 2.46 -4.77 -21.57
N ASP A 38 2.67 -3.46 -21.65
CA ASP A 38 2.59 -2.54 -20.51
C ASP A 38 1.19 -2.56 -19.89
N LYS A 39 0.14 -2.48 -20.71
CA LYS A 39 -1.24 -2.59 -20.24
C LYS A 39 -1.52 -3.92 -19.53
N LEU A 40 -1.15 -5.05 -20.13
CA LEU A 40 -1.34 -6.38 -19.52
C LEU A 40 -0.60 -6.50 -18.18
N TYR A 41 0.60 -5.95 -18.09
CA TYR A 41 1.37 -5.93 -16.85
C TYR A 41 0.65 -5.10 -15.77
N ILE A 42 0.21 -3.88 -16.11
CA ILE A 42 -0.49 -2.98 -15.18
C ILE A 42 -1.81 -3.61 -14.70
N ASP A 43 -2.60 -4.21 -15.60
CA ASP A 43 -3.86 -4.88 -15.25
C ASP A 43 -3.61 -6.02 -14.24
N GLN A 44 -2.57 -6.84 -14.46
CA GLN A 44 -2.21 -7.93 -13.55
C GLN A 44 -1.72 -7.43 -12.18
N VAL A 45 -0.93 -6.35 -12.18
CA VAL A 45 -0.47 -5.71 -10.95
C VAL A 45 -1.64 -5.17 -10.15
N PHE A 46 -2.57 -4.44 -10.78
CA PHE A 46 -3.73 -3.90 -10.07
C PHE A 46 -4.65 -4.99 -9.51
N SER A 47 -4.89 -6.07 -10.26
CA SER A 47 -5.64 -7.22 -9.72
C SER A 47 -4.97 -7.82 -8.47
N THR A 48 -3.63 -7.80 -8.42
CA THR A 48 -2.86 -8.24 -7.25
C THR A 48 -2.97 -7.24 -6.10
N ILE A 49 -2.83 -5.94 -6.38
CA ILE A 49 -2.98 -4.86 -5.40
C ILE A 49 -4.36 -4.92 -4.75
N ASP A 50 -5.43 -5.04 -5.55
CA ASP A 50 -6.80 -5.11 -5.04
C ASP A 50 -6.99 -6.29 -4.08
N SER A 51 -6.40 -7.44 -4.41
CA SER A 51 -6.43 -8.63 -3.55
C SER A 51 -5.65 -8.40 -2.25
N GLU A 52 -4.42 -7.89 -2.34
CA GLU A 52 -3.58 -7.60 -1.16
C GLU A 52 -4.24 -6.59 -0.21
N ILE A 53 -4.82 -5.52 -0.77
CA ILE A 53 -5.48 -4.46 -0.01
C ILE A 53 -6.77 -4.97 0.63
N LYS A 54 -7.56 -5.78 -0.08
CA LYS A 54 -8.77 -6.41 0.48
C LYS A 54 -8.43 -7.30 1.67
N GLU A 55 -7.44 -8.17 1.51
CA GLU A 55 -6.98 -9.04 2.60
C GLU A 55 -6.45 -8.23 3.79
N SER A 56 -5.74 -7.13 3.54
CA SER A 56 -5.25 -6.23 4.59
C SER A 56 -6.40 -5.63 5.41
N ARG A 57 -7.49 -5.21 4.73
CA ARG A 57 -8.68 -4.74 5.42
C ARG A 57 -9.33 -5.84 6.26
N GLU A 58 -9.46 -7.04 5.72
CA GLU A 58 -10.04 -8.18 6.44
C GLU A 58 -9.23 -8.48 7.72
N ASP A 59 -7.90 -8.44 7.64
CA ASP A 59 -7.00 -8.62 8.78
C ASP A 59 -7.16 -7.48 9.82
N ILE A 60 -7.26 -6.21 9.39
CA ILE A 60 -7.54 -5.07 10.28
C ILE A 60 -8.88 -5.27 10.99
N MET A 61 -9.94 -5.57 10.24
CA MET A 61 -11.29 -5.74 10.81
C MET A 61 -11.38 -6.90 11.81
N ALA A 62 -10.60 -7.96 11.60
CA ALA A 62 -10.51 -9.06 12.56
C ALA A 62 -9.73 -8.69 13.83
N THR A 63 -8.78 -7.76 13.74
CA THR A 63 -7.87 -7.37 14.83
C THR A 63 -8.47 -6.30 15.75
N ILE A 64 -9.22 -5.34 15.19
CA ILE A 64 -9.84 -4.22 15.94
C ILE A 64 -10.60 -4.68 17.20
N PRO A 65 -11.52 -5.67 17.15
CA PRO A 65 -12.28 -6.08 18.34
C PRO A 65 -11.40 -6.66 19.45
N GLN A 66 -10.29 -7.31 19.08
CA GLN A 66 -9.36 -7.91 20.03
C GLN A 66 -8.54 -6.82 20.74
N GLN A 67 -8.12 -5.78 20.01
CA GLN A 67 -7.44 -4.63 20.59
C GLN A 67 -8.37 -3.80 21.48
N GLU A 68 -9.62 -3.59 21.06
CA GLU A 68 -10.64 -2.91 21.87
C GLU A 68 -10.87 -3.66 23.19
N SER A 69 -10.99 -4.99 23.15
CA SER A 69 -11.09 -5.82 24.36
C SER A 69 -9.89 -5.68 25.30
N LEU A 70 -8.68 -5.53 24.77
CA LEU A 70 -7.47 -5.31 25.58
C LEU A 70 -7.48 -3.92 26.21
N ILE A 71 -7.87 -2.90 25.46
CA ILE A 71 -8.01 -1.52 25.94
C ILE A 71 -9.04 -1.45 27.07
N ASP A 72 -10.19 -2.10 26.91
CA ASP A 72 -11.25 -2.16 27.92
C ASP A 72 -10.77 -2.88 29.19
N SER A 73 -10.01 -3.97 29.02
CA SER A 73 -9.43 -4.71 30.15
C SER A 73 -8.38 -3.87 30.90
N LEU A 74 -7.56 -3.09 30.19
CA LEU A 74 -6.61 -2.16 30.80
C LEU A 74 -7.31 -1.06 31.59
N ASP A 75 -8.45 -0.58 31.10
CA ASP A 75 -9.27 0.42 31.80
C ASP A 75 -9.86 -0.15 33.09
N PHE A 76 -10.46 -1.35 33.01
CA PHE A 76 -11.05 -2.04 34.15
C PHE A 76 -10.01 -2.32 35.26
N TYR A 77 -8.81 -2.79 34.89
CA TYR A 77 -7.74 -3.12 35.84
C TYR A 77 -6.78 -1.97 36.15
N SER A 78 -7.10 -0.75 35.70
CA SER A 78 -6.22 0.43 35.79
C SER A 78 -5.75 0.74 37.22
N THR A 79 -6.63 0.59 38.21
CA THR A 79 -6.33 0.88 39.63
C THR A 79 -5.98 -0.36 40.47
N HIS A 80 -6.04 -1.56 39.87
CA HIS A 80 -5.83 -2.83 40.58
C HIS A 80 -4.34 -3.15 40.74
N LYS A 81 -3.80 -3.00 41.96
CA LYS A 81 -2.36 -3.11 42.23
C LYS A 81 -1.77 -4.54 42.20
N GLU A 82 -2.62 -5.56 42.21
CA GLU A 82 -2.20 -6.96 42.20
C GLU A 82 -2.20 -7.56 40.78
N VAL A 83 -2.82 -6.89 39.82
CA VAL A 83 -2.94 -7.37 38.44
C VAL A 83 -1.85 -6.74 37.60
N THR A 84 -0.98 -7.57 37.03
CA THR A 84 0.12 -7.12 36.15
C THR A 84 -0.38 -6.82 34.74
N ILE A 85 0.41 -6.10 33.93
CA ILE A 85 0.15 -5.98 32.50
C ILE A 85 0.09 -7.36 31.82
N GLN A 86 0.96 -8.30 32.22
CA GLN A 86 0.96 -9.66 31.70
C GLN A 86 -0.41 -10.33 31.87
N ASP A 87 -0.98 -10.25 33.08
CA ASP A 87 -2.29 -10.85 33.39
C ASP A 87 -3.38 -10.29 32.49
N ILE A 88 -3.37 -8.97 32.27
CA ILE A 88 -4.36 -8.28 31.43
C ILE A 88 -4.23 -8.71 29.97
N VAL A 89 -2.99 -8.76 29.45
CA VAL A 89 -2.71 -9.20 28.08
C VAL A 89 -3.13 -10.66 27.87
N MET A 90 -2.81 -11.55 28.81
CA MET A 90 -3.21 -12.97 28.72
C MET A 90 -4.73 -13.15 28.76
N ARG A 91 -5.44 -12.40 29.61
CA ARG A 91 -6.91 -12.41 29.68
C ARG A 91 -7.55 -11.93 28.37
N SER A 92 -6.87 -11.03 27.67
CA SER A 92 -7.28 -10.49 26.37
C SER A 92 -6.80 -11.34 25.18
N LYS A 93 -6.26 -12.54 25.44
CA LYS A 93 -5.71 -13.49 24.44
C LYS A 93 -4.49 -13.00 23.67
N GLY A 94 -3.75 -12.03 24.23
CA GLY A 94 -2.52 -11.52 23.66
C GLY A 94 -2.67 -10.16 22.99
N ILE A 95 -1.69 -9.84 22.14
CA ILE A 95 -1.62 -8.62 21.35
C ILE A 95 -1.71 -9.01 19.90
N PHE A 96 -2.61 -8.36 19.19
CA PHE A 96 -2.90 -8.64 17.80
C PHE A 96 -2.50 -7.44 16.98
N ILE A 97 -1.70 -7.68 15.94
CA ILE A 97 -1.23 -6.67 14.99
C ILE A 97 -1.64 -7.16 13.59
N PRO A 98 -2.41 -6.37 12.82
CA PRO A 98 -2.86 -6.78 11.52
C PRO A 98 -1.70 -6.81 10.52
N ARG A 99 -1.82 -7.66 9.50
CA ARG A 99 -0.82 -7.71 8.42
C ARG A 99 -1.28 -6.81 7.27
N ILE A 100 -0.47 -5.82 6.95
CA ILE A 100 -0.73 -4.93 5.81
C ILE A 100 0.10 -5.39 4.60
N ARG A 101 -0.58 -5.90 3.57
CA ARG A 101 0.00 -6.34 2.29
C ARG A 101 -0.08 -5.18 1.28
N ILE A 102 1.08 -4.87 0.68
CA ILE A 102 1.21 -3.80 -0.32
C ILE A 102 2.45 -4.04 -1.22
N ASN A 103 2.79 -5.32 -1.44
CA ASN A 103 4.04 -5.68 -2.09
C ASN A 103 3.97 -5.43 -3.60
N ALA A 104 2.79 -5.64 -4.20
CA ALA A 104 2.58 -5.38 -5.62
C ALA A 104 2.74 -3.88 -5.94
N TRP A 105 2.19 -3.00 -5.08
CA TRP A 105 2.43 -1.56 -5.17
C TRP A 105 3.91 -1.22 -5.09
N LYS A 106 4.62 -1.75 -4.09
CA LYS A 106 6.06 -1.51 -3.91
C LYS A 106 6.90 -1.94 -5.13
N ALA A 107 6.50 -3.01 -5.81
CA ALA A 107 7.18 -3.48 -7.02
C ALA A 107 6.94 -2.56 -8.23
N VAL A 108 5.72 -2.03 -8.39
CA VAL A 108 5.36 -1.19 -9.55
C VAL A 108 5.77 0.27 -9.37
N SER A 109 5.72 0.80 -8.14
CA SER A 109 6.06 2.20 -7.84
C SER A 109 7.50 2.55 -8.20
N GLY A 110 8.41 1.57 -8.14
CA GLY A 110 9.81 1.75 -8.54
C GLY A 110 10.12 1.52 -10.02
N SER A 111 9.17 1.02 -10.83
CA SER A 111 9.46 0.55 -12.19
C SER A 111 8.56 1.12 -13.29
N LYS A 112 7.26 1.30 -13.03
CA LYS A 112 6.24 1.71 -14.02
C LYS A 112 5.18 2.65 -13.42
N ILE A 113 5.59 3.52 -12.49
CA ILE A 113 4.69 4.49 -11.83
C ILE A 113 4.10 5.50 -12.82
N ASP A 114 4.79 5.76 -13.92
CA ASP A 114 4.38 6.64 -15.02
C ASP A 114 3.14 6.13 -15.78
N LEU A 115 2.85 4.83 -15.67
CA LEU A 115 1.66 4.21 -16.27
C LEU A 115 0.42 4.27 -15.37
N ILE A 116 0.54 4.82 -14.16
CA ILE A 116 -0.51 4.86 -13.15
C ILE A 116 -0.97 6.31 -12.97
N ASP A 117 -2.28 6.53 -12.84
CA ASP A 117 -2.81 7.85 -12.55
C ASP A 117 -2.41 8.33 -11.16
N TYR A 118 -2.32 9.66 -11.03
CA TYR A 118 -1.87 10.30 -9.79
C TYR A 118 -2.72 9.91 -8.58
N THR A 119 -4.04 9.76 -8.73
CA THR A 119 -4.94 9.45 -7.61
C THR A 119 -4.62 8.09 -7.01
N ARG A 120 -4.49 7.06 -7.86
CA ARG A 120 -4.08 5.71 -7.40
C ARG A 120 -2.69 5.72 -6.77
N VAL A 121 -1.75 6.45 -7.38
CA VAL A 121 -0.39 6.61 -6.81
C VAL A 121 -0.46 7.21 -5.41
N ALA A 122 -1.20 8.30 -5.22
CA ALA A 122 -1.34 8.99 -3.94
C ALA A 122 -1.98 8.08 -2.89
N SER A 123 -3.10 7.43 -3.22
CA SER A 123 -3.83 6.54 -2.31
C SER A 123 -2.96 5.36 -1.84
N LEU A 124 -2.25 4.69 -2.76
CA LEU A 124 -1.39 3.56 -2.41
C LEU A 124 -0.13 3.99 -1.64
N SER A 125 0.45 5.16 -1.98
CA SER A 125 1.58 5.73 -1.23
C SER A 125 1.20 6.05 0.21
N ASN A 126 0.01 6.62 0.44
CA ASN A 126 -0.47 6.90 1.78
C ASN A 126 -0.65 5.62 2.61
N ILE A 127 -1.17 4.55 2.00
CA ILE A 127 -1.29 3.25 2.69
C ILE A 127 0.09 2.67 3.03
N GLU A 128 1.07 2.80 2.14
CA GLU A 128 2.46 2.37 2.39
C GLU A 128 3.10 3.16 3.55
N GLU A 129 2.93 4.47 3.59
CA GLU A 129 3.43 5.33 4.67
C GLU A 129 2.78 4.98 6.02
N LEU A 130 1.46 4.79 6.04
CA LEU A 130 0.73 4.38 7.24
C LEU A 130 1.14 2.98 7.72
N LYS A 131 1.42 2.05 6.80
CA LYS A 131 2.01 0.75 7.14
C LYS A 131 3.37 0.90 7.83
N GLY A 132 4.22 1.80 7.34
CA GLY A 132 5.49 2.13 8.00
C GLY A 132 5.28 2.65 9.42
N THR A 133 4.38 3.63 9.56
CA THR A 133 3.99 4.20 10.86
C THR A 133 3.47 3.14 11.83
N LEU A 134 2.61 2.22 11.37
CA LEU A 134 2.09 1.12 12.16
C LEU A 134 3.21 0.18 12.64
N SER A 135 4.18 -0.11 11.77
CA SER A 135 5.36 -0.92 12.11
C SER A 135 6.19 -0.26 13.23
N ASP A 136 6.45 1.03 13.13
CA ASP A 136 7.22 1.78 14.12
C ASP A 136 6.50 1.82 15.48
N LYS A 137 5.20 2.09 15.48
CA LYS A 137 4.36 2.05 16.69
C LYS A 137 4.31 0.66 17.32
N THR A 138 4.23 -0.39 16.50
CA THR A 138 4.26 -1.78 16.96
C THR A 138 5.61 -2.12 17.59
N GLN A 139 6.72 -1.68 16.99
CA GLN A 139 8.05 -1.87 17.58
C GLN A 139 8.16 -1.17 18.93
N PHE A 140 7.67 0.08 19.04
CA PHE A 140 7.62 0.81 20.30
C PHE A 140 6.78 0.09 21.37
N LEU A 141 5.59 -0.41 21.00
CA LEU A 141 4.74 -1.21 21.87
C LEU A 141 5.49 -2.43 22.42
N MET A 142 6.18 -3.19 21.57
CA MET A 142 6.94 -4.36 21.99
C MET A 142 8.07 -4.00 22.95
N SER A 143 8.83 -2.94 22.65
CA SER A 143 9.87 -2.42 23.54
C SER A 143 9.31 -2.03 24.90
N PHE A 144 8.18 -1.30 24.92
CA PHE A 144 7.51 -0.92 26.15
C PHE A 144 7.08 -2.14 26.97
N LEU A 145 6.47 -3.13 26.33
CA LEU A 145 6.00 -4.34 27.02
C LEU A 145 7.14 -5.14 27.61
N TYR A 146 8.25 -5.35 26.88
CA TYR A 146 9.38 -6.10 27.41
C TYR A 146 9.97 -5.49 28.69
N THR A 147 9.91 -4.18 28.84
CA THR A 147 10.39 -3.50 30.06
C THR A 147 9.32 -3.46 31.17
N ASN A 148 8.03 -3.50 30.83
CA ASN A 148 6.96 -3.16 31.75
C ASN A 148 5.92 -4.27 31.97
N ILE A 149 6.13 -5.49 31.45
CA ILE A 149 5.11 -6.55 31.46
C ILE A 149 4.64 -6.94 32.88
N ASN A 150 5.52 -6.84 33.88
CA ASN A 150 5.21 -7.16 35.28
C ASN A 150 4.74 -5.95 36.10
N ALA A 151 4.63 -4.77 35.49
CA ALA A 151 4.21 -3.57 36.19
C ALA A 151 2.71 -3.65 36.54
N THR A 152 2.36 -3.13 37.71
CA THR A 152 0.99 -3.12 38.25
C THR A 152 0.45 -1.72 38.47
N ASP A 153 1.30 -0.69 38.38
CA ASP A 153 0.94 0.68 38.66
C ASP A 153 0.02 1.26 37.56
N HIS A 154 -0.81 2.21 37.99
CA HIS A 154 -1.80 2.84 37.13
C HIS A 154 -1.17 3.56 35.93
N ASN A 155 -0.05 4.26 36.13
CA ASN A 155 0.54 5.10 35.07
C ASN A 155 1.12 4.25 33.94
N THR A 156 1.74 3.12 34.26
CA THR A 156 2.26 2.19 33.25
C THR A 156 1.13 1.53 32.47
N LYS A 157 0.02 1.15 33.13
CA LYS A 157 -1.18 0.63 32.46
C LYS A 157 -1.84 1.68 31.55
N GLN A 158 -1.96 2.92 32.01
CA GLN A 158 -2.48 4.01 31.18
C GLN A 158 -1.57 4.32 29.99
N THR A 159 -0.25 4.25 30.18
CA THR A 159 0.71 4.41 29.07
C THR A 159 0.50 3.33 28.01
N LEU A 160 0.36 2.06 28.42
CA LEU A 160 0.04 0.98 27.48
C LEU A 160 -1.27 1.22 26.73
N LYS A 161 -2.33 1.65 27.44
CA LYS A 161 -3.61 1.99 26.84
C LYS A 161 -3.47 3.10 25.78
N MET A 162 -2.71 4.16 26.07
CA MET A 162 -2.47 5.24 25.10
C MET A 162 -1.75 4.74 23.84
N ILE A 163 -0.74 3.88 23.99
CA ILE A 163 -0.02 3.27 22.86
C ILE A 163 -0.98 2.45 21.99
N LEU A 164 -1.82 1.62 22.61
CA LEU A 164 -2.79 0.79 21.89
C LEU A 164 -3.85 1.63 21.18
N LEU A 165 -4.33 2.71 21.80
CA LEU A 165 -5.27 3.64 21.15
C LEU A 165 -4.66 4.32 19.91
N ASP A 166 -3.38 4.66 19.96
CA ASP A 166 -2.67 5.27 18.82
C ASP A 166 -2.44 4.27 17.67
N ILE A 167 -2.14 3.01 18.00
CA ILE A 167 -2.10 1.91 17.03
C ILE A 167 -3.48 1.69 16.40
N LEU A 168 -4.52 1.55 17.22
CA LEU A 168 -5.90 1.34 16.78
C LEU A 168 -6.38 2.48 15.86
N GLN A 169 -6.02 3.73 16.17
CA GLN A 169 -6.34 4.86 15.31
C GLN A 169 -5.62 4.76 13.96
N THR A 170 -4.36 4.31 13.94
CA THR A 170 -3.61 4.12 12.70
C THR A 170 -4.25 3.03 11.83
N GLU A 171 -4.66 1.92 12.43
CA GLU A 171 -5.37 0.83 11.75
C GLU A 171 -6.69 1.31 11.15
N LYS A 172 -7.49 2.07 11.90
CA LYS A 172 -8.73 2.68 11.41
C LYS A 172 -8.48 3.65 10.26
N THR A 173 -7.40 4.43 10.30
CA THR A 173 -7.01 5.32 9.20
C THR A 173 -6.60 4.53 7.95
N ILE A 174 -5.84 3.43 8.09
CA ILE A 174 -5.49 2.55 6.97
C ILE A 174 -6.77 1.98 6.34
N GLU A 175 -7.68 1.47 7.16
CA GLU A 175 -8.96 0.92 6.73
C GLU A 175 -9.79 1.93 5.91
N GLN A 176 -9.83 3.19 6.36
CA GLN A 176 -10.51 4.28 5.64
C GLN A 176 -9.84 4.59 4.29
N ASN A 177 -8.51 4.61 4.22
CA ASN A 177 -7.80 4.83 2.96
C ASN A 177 -8.03 3.68 1.97
N ILE A 178 -8.08 2.44 2.46
CA ILE A 178 -8.43 1.27 1.64
C ILE A 178 -9.85 1.42 1.06
N LYS A 179 -10.83 1.80 1.88
CA LYS A 179 -12.21 2.05 1.41
C LYS A 179 -12.27 3.16 0.36
N LEU A 180 -11.49 4.22 0.53
CA LEU A 180 -11.42 5.32 -0.43
C LEU A 180 -10.87 4.82 -1.78
N PHE A 181 -9.75 4.09 -1.75
CA PHE A 181 -9.14 3.49 -2.94
C PHE A 181 -10.10 2.56 -3.70
N GLU A 182 -10.80 1.68 -2.98
CA GLU A 182 -11.79 0.78 -3.60
C GLU A 182 -12.95 1.54 -4.24
N LYS A 183 -13.43 2.62 -3.61
CA LYS A 183 -14.51 3.44 -4.16
C LYS A 183 -14.07 4.15 -5.43
N GLU A 184 -12.87 4.74 -5.43
CA GLU A 184 -12.30 5.42 -6.60
C GLU A 184 -12.11 4.48 -7.80
N ASN A 185 -11.82 3.19 -7.54
CA ASN A 185 -11.70 2.18 -8.59
C ASN A 185 -13.05 1.61 -9.06
N ALA A 186 -14.12 1.70 -8.27
CA ALA A 186 -15.45 1.25 -8.66
C ALA A 186 -16.20 2.27 -9.54
N ASP A 187 -15.82 3.55 -9.45
CA ASP A 187 -16.41 4.67 -10.20
C ASP A 187 -15.73 4.92 -11.58
N GLN A 188 -14.74 4.10 -11.97
CA GLN A 188 -13.98 4.16 -13.24
C GLN A 188 -14.30 2.98 -14.17
#